data_AF-A0A0E4BU51-F1
#
_entry.id   AF-A0A0E4BU51-F1
#
_cell.length_a   1.000
_cell.length_b   1.000
_cell.length_c   1.000
_cell.angle_alpha   90.00
_cell.angle_beta   90.00
_cell.angle_gamma   90.00
#
_symmetry.space_group_name_H-M   'P 1'
#
loop_
_entity.id
_entity.type
_entity.pdbx_description
1 polymer ?
#
loop_
_entity_poly.entity_id
_entity_poly.type
_entity_poly.pdbx_seq_one_letter_code
_entity_poly.pdbx_strand_id
1 'polypeptide(L)'
;MNLNELADRYVAVWNERDSEKRKRQVAELWIPQGEHYVESRKVVGHDALELRIIESHNEFVRDAGNRFRAVPGARREGNVVAFYWEMLPANADTVLGKGLEFVVVSDAGKIVQDYQFYPA
;
A
#
# COMPACT_ATOMS: atom_id res chain seq x y z
N MET A 1 0.48 0.12 -18.06
CA MET A 1 0.48 0.48 -16.63
C MET A 1 1.77 1.21 -16.33
N ASN A 2 1.71 2.45 -15.86
CA ASN A 2 2.89 3.13 -15.32
C ASN A 2 3.14 2.60 -13.89
N LEU A 3 4.35 2.09 -13.63
CA LEU A 3 4.68 1.39 -12.40
C LEU A 3 4.81 2.34 -11.21
N ASN A 4 5.36 3.54 -11.42
CA ASN A 4 5.46 4.53 -10.35
C ASN A 4 4.06 5.07 -10.00
N GLU A 5 3.19 5.28 -10.99
CA GLU A 5 1.79 5.65 -10.73
C GLU A 5 1.04 4.56 -9.94
N LEU A 6 1.32 3.26 -10.18
CA LEU A 6 0.77 2.18 -9.36
C LEU A 6 1.25 2.28 -7.91
N ALA A 7 2.55 2.48 -7.70
CA ALA A 7 3.14 2.63 -6.38
C ALA A 7 2.58 3.86 -5.63
N ASP A 8 2.44 4.99 -6.33
CA ASP A 8 1.84 6.21 -5.78
C ASP A 8 0.39 6.00 -5.37
N ARG A 9 -0.42 5.36 -6.24
CA ARG A 9 -1.82 5.02 -5.93
C ARG A 9 -1.92 4.04 -4.77
N TYR A 10 -1.04 3.05 -4.71
CA TYR A 10 -0.98 2.10 -3.61
C TYR A 10 -0.74 2.84 -2.29
N VAL A 11 0.31 3.65 -2.20
CA VAL A 11 0.68 4.37 -0.99
C VAL A 11 -0.38 5.42 -0.61
N ALA A 12 -1.08 6.00 -1.59
CA ALA A 12 -2.16 6.95 -1.33
C ALA A 12 -3.28 6.36 -0.46
N VAL A 13 -3.61 5.07 -0.63
CA VAL A 13 -4.64 4.39 0.17
C VAL A 13 -4.35 4.43 1.67
N TRP A 14 -3.08 4.26 2.04
CA TRP A 14 -2.61 4.28 3.43
C TRP A 14 -2.65 5.69 4.05
N ASN A 15 -2.67 6.73 3.22
CA ASN A 15 -2.78 8.13 3.64
C ASN A 15 -4.23 8.66 3.59
N GLU A 16 -5.17 7.90 3.04
CA GLU A 16 -6.53 8.38 2.73
C GLU A 16 -7.42 8.48 3.98
N ARG A 17 -7.90 9.70 4.25
CA ARG A 17 -8.73 10.03 5.42
C ARG A 17 -10.21 9.77 5.17
N ASP A 18 -10.68 9.98 3.94
CA ASP A 18 -12.08 9.80 3.57
C ASP A 18 -12.40 8.30 3.40
N SER A 19 -13.34 7.78 4.17
CA SER A 19 -13.68 6.36 4.19
C SER A 19 -14.23 5.86 2.86
N GLU A 20 -15.08 6.63 2.20
CA GLU A 20 -15.71 6.21 0.95
C GLU A 20 -14.71 6.27 -0.20
N LYS A 21 -13.82 7.27 -0.17
CA LYS A 21 -12.71 7.37 -1.11
C LYS A 21 -11.70 6.24 -0.91
N ARG A 22 -11.38 5.87 0.33
CA ARG A 22 -10.50 4.74 0.64
C ARG A 22 -11.10 3.42 0.12
N LYS A 23 -12.38 3.14 0.39
CA LYS A 23 -13.07 1.94 -0.13
C LYS A 23 -13.01 1.85 -1.65
N ARG A 24 -13.25 2.96 -2.35
CA ARG A 24 -13.13 3.02 -3.82
C ARG A 24 -11.71 2.72 -4.28
N GLN A 25 -10.70 3.34 -3.68
CA GLN A 25 -9.31 3.10 -4.06
C GLN A 25 -8.87 1.65 -3.81
N VAL A 26 -9.30 1.03 -2.71
CA VAL A 26 -9.09 -0.40 -2.45
C VAL A 26 -9.71 -1.25 -3.56
N ALA A 27 -10.96 -0.98 -3.94
CA ALA A 27 -11.64 -1.71 -4.99
C ALA A 27 -11.03 -1.49 -6.40
N GLU A 28 -10.41 -0.34 -6.63
CA GLU A 28 -9.68 -0.04 -7.86
C GLU A 28 -8.32 -0.74 -7.95
N LEU A 29 -7.65 -0.97 -6.81
CA LEU A 29 -6.32 -1.57 -6.75
C LEU A 29 -6.36 -3.10 -6.63
N TRP A 30 -7.16 -3.66 -5.74
CA TRP A 30 -7.25 -5.09 -5.52
C TRP A 30 -8.43 -5.73 -6.26
N ILE A 31 -8.28 -6.98 -6.65
CA ILE A 31 -9.43 -7.83 -7.00
C ILE A 31 -10.31 -8.07 -5.74
N PRO A 32 -11.60 -8.46 -5.89
CA PRO A 32 -12.49 -8.64 -4.74
C PRO A 32 -12.01 -9.61 -3.64
N GLN A 33 -11.18 -10.59 -4.00
CA GLN A 33 -10.56 -11.55 -3.08
C GLN A 33 -9.03 -11.38 -3.03
N GLY A 34 -8.55 -10.15 -3.23
CA GLY A 34 -7.13 -9.83 -3.15
C GLY A 34 -6.60 -10.11 -1.75
N GLU A 35 -5.36 -10.55 -1.69
CA GLU A 35 -4.70 -10.95 -0.44
C GLU A 35 -3.58 -9.96 -0.11
N HIS A 36 -3.43 -9.63 1.17
CA HIS A 36 -2.29 -8.88 1.70
C HIS A 36 -1.62 -9.69 2.82
N TYR A 37 -0.30 -9.82 2.70
CA TYR A 37 0.56 -10.56 3.60
C TYR A 37 1.53 -9.59 4.24
N VAL A 38 1.58 -9.61 5.56
CA VAL A 38 2.49 -8.77 6.33
C VAL A 38 2.83 -9.47 7.63
N GLU A 39 4.12 -9.63 7.90
CA GLU A 39 4.60 -10.43 9.04
C GLU A 39 3.94 -11.83 9.02
N SER A 40 3.27 -12.22 10.11
CA SER A 40 2.49 -13.48 10.23
C SER A 40 1.01 -13.33 9.89
N ARG A 41 0.56 -12.15 9.43
CA ARG A 41 -0.85 -11.85 9.14
C ARG A 41 -1.17 -12.07 7.66
N LYS A 42 -2.34 -12.65 7.40
CA LYS A 42 -3.00 -12.72 6.10
C LYS A 42 -4.32 -11.98 6.16
N VAL A 43 -4.53 -11.04 5.25
CA VAL A 43 -5.76 -10.24 5.10
C VAL A 43 -6.35 -10.54 3.73
N VAL A 44 -7.66 -10.78 3.64
CA VAL A 44 -8.31 -11.21 2.40
C VAL A 44 -9.58 -10.42 2.14
N GLY A 45 -9.70 -9.88 0.93
CA GLY A 45 -10.89 -9.18 0.45
C GLY A 45 -10.95 -7.71 0.87
N HIS A 46 -11.76 -6.95 0.14
CA HIS A 46 -11.79 -5.48 0.26
C HIS A 46 -12.12 -4.98 1.67
N ASP A 47 -13.08 -5.58 2.36
CA ASP A 47 -13.48 -5.14 3.71
C ASP A 47 -12.35 -5.36 4.73
N ALA A 48 -11.68 -6.52 4.70
CA ALA A 48 -10.58 -6.80 5.60
C ALA A 48 -9.34 -5.95 5.28
N LEU A 49 -9.09 -5.68 3.99
CA LEU A 49 -8.05 -4.75 3.55
C LEU A 49 -8.34 -3.34 4.07
N GLU A 50 -9.57 -2.87 3.96
CA GLU A 50 -9.96 -1.55 4.46
C GLU A 50 -9.71 -1.41 5.96
N LEU A 51 -10.08 -2.44 6.76
CA LEU A 51 -9.81 -2.50 8.20
C LEU A 51 -8.30 -2.42 8.49
N ARG A 52 -7.50 -3.26 7.83
CA ARG A 52 -6.04 -3.27 7.98
C ARG A 52 -5.41 -1.91 7.64
N ILE A 53 -5.92 -1.25 6.60
CA ILE A 53 -5.45 0.06 6.17
C ILE A 53 -5.83 1.13 7.19
N ILE A 54 -7.09 1.17 7.66
CA ILE A 54 -7.53 2.22 8.59
C ILE A 54 -6.87 2.08 9.97
N GLU A 55 -6.56 0.87 10.42
CA GLU A 55 -5.78 0.65 11.64
C GLU A 55 -4.40 1.32 11.54
N SER A 56 -3.67 1.05 10.46
CA SER A 56 -2.35 1.65 10.23
C SER A 56 -2.41 3.15 9.95
N HIS A 57 -3.42 3.62 9.21
CA HIS A 57 -3.64 5.04 9.00
C HIS A 57 -3.85 5.77 10.34
N ASN A 58 -4.69 5.21 11.21
CA ASN A 58 -4.97 5.82 12.51
C ASN A 58 -3.69 5.92 13.35
N GLU A 59 -2.96 4.81 13.48
CA GLU A 59 -1.73 4.76 14.29
C GLU A 59 -0.65 5.72 13.75
N PHE A 60 -0.31 5.61 12.47
CA PHE A 60 0.89 6.27 11.94
C PHE A 60 0.62 7.63 11.34
N VAL A 61 -0.53 7.83 10.68
CA VAL A 61 -0.84 9.07 9.96
C VAL A 61 -1.65 10.03 10.83
N ARG A 62 -2.78 9.57 11.37
CA ARG A 62 -3.69 10.42 12.16
C ARG A 62 -3.09 10.77 13.52
N ASP A 63 -2.66 9.76 14.27
CA ASP A 63 -2.27 9.93 15.67
C ASP A 63 -0.79 10.32 15.82
N ALA A 64 0.10 9.73 15.02
CA ALA A 64 1.53 10.04 15.04
C ALA A 64 1.99 11.13 14.06
N GLY A 65 1.08 11.70 13.23
CA GLY A 65 1.37 12.84 12.37
C GLY A 65 2.35 12.55 11.22
N ASN A 66 2.45 11.29 10.77
CA ASN A 66 3.31 10.89 9.66
C ASN A 66 2.54 10.84 8.33
N ARG A 67 3.29 10.53 7.27
CA ARG A 67 2.78 10.21 5.94
C ARG A 67 3.62 9.09 5.34
N PHE A 68 3.01 8.32 4.45
CA PHE A 68 3.72 7.37 3.60
C PHE A 68 3.98 7.98 2.21
N ARG A 69 5.14 7.70 1.60
CA ARG A 69 5.41 7.98 0.18
C ARG A 69 5.99 6.76 -0.53
N ALA A 70 5.68 6.60 -1.81
CA ALA A 70 6.41 5.66 -2.66
C ALA A 70 7.81 6.24 -2.98
N VAL A 71 8.80 5.36 -3.04
CA VAL A 71 10.13 5.70 -3.53
C VAL A 71 10.15 5.48 -5.05
N PRO A 72 10.60 6.47 -5.85
CA PRO A 72 10.71 6.29 -7.30
C PRO A 72 11.59 5.09 -7.67
N GLY A 73 11.19 4.36 -8.72
CA GLY A 73 11.94 3.22 -9.22
C GLY A 73 11.23 1.88 -9.06
N ALA A 74 9.89 1.89 -9.14
CA ALA A 74 9.10 0.67 -9.22
C ALA A 74 9.53 -0.17 -10.43
N ARG A 75 9.64 -1.48 -10.24
CA ARG A 75 10.11 -2.45 -11.25
C ARG A 75 9.08 -3.54 -11.45
N ARG A 76 9.14 -4.20 -12.60
CA ARG A 76 8.23 -5.31 -12.95
C ARG A 76 9.02 -6.48 -13.53
N GLU A 77 8.70 -7.67 -13.04
CA GLU A 77 9.17 -8.94 -13.59
C GLU A 77 7.97 -9.87 -13.76
N GLY A 78 7.64 -10.26 -15.00
CA GLY A 78 6.42 -11.02 -15.29
C GLY A 78 5.15 -10.29 -14.82
N ASN A 79 4.39 -10.92 -13.92
CA ASN A 79 3.19 -10.37 -13.30
C ASN A 79 3.43 -9.79 -11.90
N VAL A 80 4.68 -9.63 -11.50
CA VAL A 80 5.07 -9.05 -10.22
C VAL A 80 5.51 -7.61 -10.42
N VAL A 81 5.04 -6.70 -9.57
CA VAL A 81 5.58 -5.35 -9.42
C VAL A 81 6.16 -5.21 -8.03
N ALA A 82 7.35 -4.60 -7.93
CA ALA A 82 7.99 -4.33 -6.65
C ALA A 82 8.43 -2.87 -6.56
N PHE A 83 8.24 -2.26 -5.39
CA PHE A 83 8.62 -0.87 -5.11
C PHE A 83 8.86 -0.66 -3.61
N TYR A 84 9.62 0.37 -3.27
CA TYR A 84 9.84 0.73 -1.87
C TYR A 84 8.89 1.84 -1.44
N TRP A 85 8.58 1.87 -0.15
CA TRP A 85 7.87 2.96 0.50
C TRP A 85 8.64 3.46 1.73
N GLU A 86 8.38 4.71 2.09
CA GLU A 86 8.94 5.35 3.28
C GLU A 86 7.83 5.98 4.12
N MET A 87 7.99 5.93 5.44
CA MET A 87 7.20 6.69 6.40
C MET A 87 8.05 7.85 6.93
N LEU A 88 7.50 9.07 6.87
CA LEU A 88 8.17 10.30 7.31
C LEU A 88 7.18 11.19 8.07
N PRO A 89 7.63 12.13 8.93
CA PRO A 89 6.74 13.16 9.46
C PRO A 89 6.07 13.93 8.32
N ALA A 90 4.81 14.35 8.50
CA ALA A 90 4.07 15.06 7.46
C ALA A 90 4.76 16.36 6.99
N ASN A 91 5.56 16.97 7.86
CA ASN A 91 6.24 18.25 7.65
C ASN A 91 7.77 18.16 7.52
N ALA A 92 8.33 16.95 7.34
CA ALA A 92 9.77 16.76 7.19
C ALA A 92 10.10 15.63 6.21
N ASP A 93 11.38 15.53 5.85
CA ASP A 93 11.92 14.48 4.97
C ASP A 93 12.83 13.47 5.69
N THR A 94 12.83 13.48 7.02
CA THR A 94 13.52 12.45 7.82
C THR A 94 12.78 11.12 7.73
N VAL A 95 13.41 10.10 7.17
CA VAL A 95 12.82 8.76 7.05
C VAL A 95 12.79 8.09 8.42
N LEU A 96 11.59 7.73 8.89
CA LEU A 96 11.35 7.04 10.16
C LEU A 96 11.17 5.53 9.97
N GLY A 97 10.66 5.12 8.81
CA GLY A 97 10.44 3.72 8.46
C GLY A 97 10.51 3.54 6.96
N LYS A 98 10.86 2.33 6.53
CA LYS A 98 10.91 1.94 5.12
C LYS A 98 10.51 0.48 4.97
N GLY A 99 9.95 0.17 3.81
CA GLY A 99 9.58 -1.20 3.46
C GLY A 99 9.61 -1.43 1.97
N LEU A 100 9.55 -2.71 1.62
CA LEU A 100 9.40 -3.21 0.26
C LEU A 100 7.98 -3.72 0.10
N GLU A 101 7.35 -3.34 -0.99
CA GLU A 101 6.09 -3.89 -1.45
C GLU A 101 6.36 -4.80 -2.66
N PHE A 102 5.76 -5.99 -2.66
CA PHE A 102 5.85 -6.97 -3.73
C PHE A 102 4.43 -7.42 -4.05
N VAL A 103 3.91 -6.98 -5.20
CA VAL A 103 2.53 -7.25 -5.60
C VAL A 103 2.47 -8.12 -6.85
N VAL A 104 1.69 -9.19 -6.77
CA VAL A 104 1.27 -10.00 -7.92
C VAL A 104 0.03 -9.34 -8.52
N VAL A 105 0.09 -8.95 -9.79
CA VAL A 105 -1.02 -8.32 -10.52
C VAL A 105 -1.62 -9.26 -11.57
N SER A 106 -2.91 -9.14 -11.77
CA SER A 106 -3.67 -9.78 -12.86
C SER A 106 -3.39 -9.11 -14.21
N ASP A 107 -3.88 -9.72 -15.31
CA ASP A 107 -3.81 -9.13 -16.65
C ASP A 107 -4.51 -7.78 -16.75
N ALA A 108 -5.54 -7.56 -15.93
CA ALA A 108 -6.25 -6.29 -15.80
C ALA A 108 -5.48 -5.23 -14.97
N GLY A 109 -4.29 -5.55 -14.46
CA GLY A 109 -3.47 -4.67 -13.64
C GLY A 109 -3.96 -4.51 -12.20
N LYS A 110 -4.90 -5.35 -11.73
CA LYS A 110 -5.34 -5.38 -10.33
C LYS A 110 -4.50 -6.34 -9.50
N ILE A 111 -4.23 -5.96 -8.26
CA ILE A 111 -3.49 -6.73 -7.26
C ILE A 111 -4.30 -7.97 -6.87
N VAL A 112 -3.65 -9.12 -7.01
CA VAL A 112 -4.13 -10.45 -6.60
C VAL A 112 -3.54 -10.80 -5.25
N GLN A 113 -2.23 -10.60 -5.09
CA GLN A 113 -1.50 -10.81 -3.84
C GLN A 113 -0.56 -9.64 -3.62
N ASP A 114 -0.42 -9.23 -2.37
CA ASP A 114 0.41 -8.14 -1.89
C ASP A 114 1.24 -8.69 -0.72
N TYR A 115 2.55 -8.47 -0.78
CA TYR A 115 3.50 -8.92 0.21
C TYR A 115 4.33 -7.72 0.68
N GLN A 116 4.05 -7.30 1.91
CA GLN A 116 4.74 -6.22 2.56
C GLN A 116 5.86 -6.73 3.44
N PHE A 117 7.08 -6.22 3.20
CA PHE A 117 8.26 -6.48 4.01
C PHE A 117 8.74 -5.19 4.68
N TYR A 118 8.91 -5.21 6.00
CA TYR A 118 9.60 -4.16 6.75
C TYR A 118 10.23 -4.74 8.03
N PRO A 119 11.38 -4.19 8.50
CA PRO A 119 12.20 -3.21 7.79
C PRO A 119 12.88 -3.84 6.55
N ALA A 120 13.01 -3.07 5.46
CA ALA A 120 13.67 -3.49 4.21
C ALA A 120 14.63 -2.41 3.71
#